data_AF-A0A1B6F1H4-F1
#
_entry.id   AF-A0A1B6F1H4-F1
#
_cell.length_a   1.000
_cell.length_b   1.000
_cell.length_c   1.000
_cell.angle_alpha   90.00
_cell.angle_beta   90.00
_cell.angle_gamma   90.00
#
_symmetry.space_group_name_H-M   'P 1'
#
loop_
_entity.id
_entity.type
_entity.pdbx_description
1 polymer ?
#
loop_
_entity_poly.entity_id
_entity_poly.type
_entity_poly.pdbx_seq_one_letter_code
_entity_poly.pdbx_strand_id
1 'polypeptide(L)'
;GWEVLPHPPYSPDLAPSNFHLFGPLKEVLCGKRFQDNEDVKKLMGNWLKHSNKELFAAGKKKLLVHWNKCINVQGDYVEKQKKYCFVKINGLFSRPTRLPNH
;
A
#
# COMPACT_ATOMS: atom_id res chain seq x y z
N GLY A 1 -6.18 26.02 7.91
CA GLY A 1 -6.81 24.77 8.39
C GLY A 1 -6.64 23.69 7.33
N TRP A 2 -6.95 22.43 7.65
CA TRP A 2 -6.94 21.32 6.69
C TRP A 2 -8.36 21.00 6.25
N GLU A 3 -8.55 20.70 4.96
CA GLU A 3 -9.80 20.18 4.43
C GLU A 3 -9.77 18.64 4.44
N VAL A 4 -10.84 18.01 4.92
CA VAL A 4 -10.97 16.55 4.96
C VAL A 4 -11.80 16.09 3.76
N LEU A 5 -11.19 15.32 2.87
CA LEU A 5 -11.90 14.75 1.73
C LEU A 5 -12.85 13.62 2.19
N PRO A 6 -14.07 13.54 1.63
CA PRO A 6 -14.98 12.45 1.92
C PRO A 6 -14.38 11.11 1.47
N HIS A 7 -14.39 10.11 2.35
CA HIS A 7 -13.91 8.77 2.05
C HIS A 7 -14.99 7.74 2.41
N PRO A 8 -15.54 7.00 1.43
CA PRO A 8 -16.58 6.02 1.71
C PRO A 8 -16.03 4.84 2.55
N PRO A 9 -16.88 4.24 3.40
CA PRO A 9 -16.50 3.10 4.21
C PRO A 9 -16.06 1.93 3.32
N TYR A 10 -15.13 1.12 3.84
CA TYR A 10 -14.62 -0.09 3.17
C TYR A 10 -14.10 0.12 1.74
N SER A 11 -13.56 1.29 1.39
CA SER A 11 -13.09 1.60 0.03
C SER A 11 -11.55 1.65 -0.09
N PRO A 12 -10.84 0.53 0.13
CA PRO A 12 -9.39 0.47 0.05
C PRO A 12 -8.86 0.81 -1.36
N ASP A 13 -9.68 0.64 -2.39
CA ASP A 13 -9.38 1.00 -3.77
C ASP A 13 -9.33 2.52 -3.98
N LEU A 14 -9.87 3.32 -3.05
CA LEU A 14 -9.84 4.78 -3.10
C LEU A 14 -8.76 5.40 -2.22
N ALA A 15 -8.00 4.58 -1.49
CA ALA A 15 -6.90 5.03 -0.65
C ALA A 15 -5.56 4.86 -1.37
N PRO A 16 -4.85 5.95 -1.77
CA PRO A 16 -3.56 5.87 -2.46
C PRO A 16 -2.49 5.10 -1.70
N SER A 17 -2.56 5.11 -0.37
CA SER A 17 -1.69 4.30 0.47
C SER A 17 -1.87 2.81 0.19
N ASN A 18 -3.10 2.34 0.01
CA ASN A 18 -3.40 0.93 -0.10
C ASN A 18 -3.21 0.39 -1.52
N PHE A 19 -3.68 1.09 -2.56
CA PHE A 19 -3.55 0.59 -3.95
C PHE A 19 -2.20 0.91 -4.61
N HIS A 20 -1.40 1.84 -4.06
CA HIS A 20 -0.16 2.28 -4.70
C HIS A 20 1.07 2.21 -3.79
N LEU A 21 1.03 2.75 -2.57
CA LEU A 21 2.23 2.86 -1.72
C LEU A 21 2.61 1.54 -1.03
N PHE A 22 1.64 0.88 -0.40
CA PHE A 22 1.90 -0.33 0.39
C PHE A 22 2.31 -1.52 -0.44
N GLY A 23 2.13 -1.43 -1.75
CA GLY A 23 2.52 -2.49 -2.65
C GLY A 23 4.02 -2.72 -2.75
N PRO A 24 4.74 -1.78 -3.37
CA PRO A 24 6.19 -1.79 -3.43
C PRO A 24 6.84 -1.91 -2.05
N LEU A 25 6.25 -1.29 -1.02
CA LEU A 25 6.76 -1.42 0.35
C LEU A 25 6.71 -2.88 0.86
N LYS A 26 5.60 -3.58 0.61
CA LYS A 26 5.47 -4.99 1.01
C LYS A 26 6.41 -5.88 0.21
N GLU A 27 6.69 -5.59 -1.06
CA GLU A 27 7.70 -6.31 -1.86
C GLU A 27 9.09 -6.19 -1.23
N VAL A 28 9.47 -4.99 -0.80
CA VAL A 28 10.75 -4.76 -0.11
C VAL A 28 10.81 -5.45 1.25
N LEU A 29 9.70 -5.55 1.97
CA LEU A 29 9.63 -6.29 3.23
C LEU A 29 9.57 -7.80 3.04
N CYS A 30 9.24 -8.26 1.83
CA CYS A 30 8.83 -9.63 1.63
C CYS A 30 9.95 -10.64 1.89
N GLY A 31 9.66 -11.67 2.68
CA GLY A 31 10.61 -12.74 2.99
C GLY A 31 11.74 -12.33 3.94
N LYS A 32 11.78 -11.06 4.39
CA LYS A 32 12.79 -10.59 5.34
C LYS A 32 12.50 -11.05 6.76
N ARG A 33 13.58 -11.29 7.49
CA ARG A 33 13.58 -11.60 8.93
C ARG A 33 14.27 -10.43 9.64
N PHE A 34 13.59 -9.88 10.60
CA PHE A 34 14.06 -8.79 11.45
C PHE A 34 14.21 -9.30 12.87
N GLN A 35 15.21 -8.79 13.59
CA GLN A 35 15.32 -9.09 15.01
C GLN A 35 14.24 -8.31 15.71
N ASP A 36 14.20 -6.99 15.58
CA ASP A 36 13.22 -6.16 16.28
C ASP A 36 12.44 -5.21 15.36
N ASN A 37 11.61 -4.36 15.97
CA ASN A 37 10.82 -3.35 15.27
C ASN A 37 11.67 -2.17 14.78
N GLU A 38 12.84 -1.91 15.39
CA GLU A 38 13.73 -0.83 14.98
C GLU A 38 14.41 -1.14 13.65
N ASP A 39 14.77 -2.40 13.41
CA ASP A 39 15.24 -2.85 12.10
C ASP A 39 14.21 -2.60 11.00
N VAL A 40 12.93 -2.87 11.29
CA VAL A 40 11.82 -2.63 10.36
C VAL A 40 11.67 -1.14 10.09
N LYS A 41 11.64 -0.30 11.14
CA LYS A 41 11.55 1.16 11.01
C LYS A 41 12.70 1.73 10.21
N LYS A 42 13.92 1.25 10.44
CA LYS A 42 15.13 1.67 9.71
C LYS A 42 15.03 1.34 8.22
N LEU A 43 14.60 0.12 7.88
CA LEU A 43 14.39 -0.27 6.49
C LEU A 43 13.30 0.57 5.82
N MET A 44 12.15 0.76 6.48
CA MET A 44 11.06 1.59 5.99
C MET A 44 11.50 3.04 5.77
N GLY A 45 12.20 3.62 6.75
CA GLY A 45 12.72 4.99 6.66
C GLY A 45 13.73 5.15 5.53
N ASN A 46 14.63 4.19 5.34
CA ASN A 46 15.56 4.19 4.22
C ASN A 46 14.84 4.04 2.88
N TRP A 47 13.85 3.14 2.79
CA TRP A 47 13.06 2.97 1.57
C TRP A 47 12.29 4.25 1.21
N LEU A 48 11.67 4.91 2.18
CA LEU A 48 10.97 6.19 1.97
C LEU A 48 11.92 7.29 1.51
N LYS A 49 13.14 7.36 2.06
CA LYS A 49 14.16 8.35 1.65
C LYS A 49 14.62 8.17 0.20
N HIS A 50 14.68 6.92 -0.28
CA HIS A 50 15.09 6.60 -1.65
C HIS A 50 13.90 6.44 -2.61
N SER A 51 12.67 6.48 -2.11
CA SER A 51 11.47 6.47 -2.94
C SER A 51 11.43 7.74 -3.76
N ASN A 52 11.36 7.59 -5.09
CA ASN A 52 11.39 8.74 -5.99
C ASN A 52 10.08 9.56 -5.91
N LYS A 53 10.16 10.85 -6.23
CA LYS A 53 9.00 11.75 -6.30
C LYS A 53 7.94 11.23 -7.29
N GLU A 54 8.38 10.49 -8.30
CA GLU A 54 7.53 9.89 -9.33
C GLU A 54 6.57 8.84 -8.78
N LEU A 55 6.99 8.04 -7.79
CA LEU A 55 6.11 7.08 -7.12
C LEU A 55 4.91 7.82 -6.52
N PHE A 56 5.13 8.87 -5.75
CA PHE A 56 4.03 9.63 -5.15
C PHE A 56 3.18 10.36 -6.19
N ALA A 57 3.80 10.89 -7.25
CA ALA A 57 3.08 11.53 -8.35
C ALA A 57 2.19 10.54 -9.12
N ALA A 58 2.69 9.33 -9.40
CA ALA A 58 1.95 8.27 -10.05
C ALA A 58 0.75 7.81 -9.21
N GLY A 59 0.91 7.68 -7.88
CA GLY A 59 -0.18 7.35 -6.98
C GLY A 59 -1.30 8.39 -7.00
N LYS A 60 -0.95 9.68 -7.00
CA LYS A 60 -1.93 10.77 -7.15
C LYS A 60 -2.66 10.73 -8.50
N LYS A 61 -1.97 10.44 -9.60
CA LYS A 61 -2.60 10.28 -10.92
C LYS A 61 -3.54 9.09 -10.98
N LYS A 62 -3.15 7.95 -10.40
CA LYS A 62 -3.99 6.73 -10.33
C LYS A 62 -5.28 6.95 -9.51
N LEU A 63 -5.26 7.85 -8.52
CA LEU A 63 -6.46 8.20 -7.76
C LEU A 63 -7.58 8.73 -8.66
N LEU A 64 -7.25 9.61 -9.62
CA LEU A 64 -8.23 10.15 -10.58
C LEU A 64 -8.83 9.03 -11.45
N VAL A 65 -8.00 8.08 -11.88
CA VAL A 65 -8.44 6.92 -12.67
C VAL A 65 -9.40 6.04 -11.85
N HIS A 66 -9.08 5.80 -10.58
CA HIS A 66 -9.91 5.01 -9.67
C HIS A 66 -11.25 5.69 -9.38
N TRP A 67 -11.29 7.01 -9.18
CA TRP A 67 -12.55 7.74 -9.02
C TRP A 67 -13.47 7.59 -10.23
N ASN A 68 -12.94 7.80 -11.44
CA ASN A 68 -13.71 7.60 -12.66
C ASN A 68 -14.22 6.16 -12.79
N LYS A 69 -13.38 5.19 -12.41
CA LYS A 69 -13.77 3.78 -12.45
C LYS A 69 -14.88 3.46 -11.45
N CYS A 70 -14.79 3.93 -10.22
CA CYS A 70 -15.83 3.76 -9.20
C CYS A 70 -17.19 4.34 -9.65
N ILE A 71 -17.18 5.50 -10.32
CA ILE A 71 -18.39 6.07 -10.91
C ILE A 71 -18.97 5.14 -11.99
N ASN A 72 -18.13 4.65 -12.90
CA ASN A 72 -18.55 3.79 -14.01
C ASN A 72 -19.09 2.43 -13.56
N VAL A 73 -18.62 1.90 -12.42
CA VAL A 73 -19.12 0.64 -11.84
C VAL A 73 -20.19 0.86 -10.76
N GLN A 74 -20.78 2.05 -10.69
CA GLN A 74 -21.86 2.41 -9.75
C GLN A 74 -21.51 2.11 -8.27
N GLY A 75 -20.23 2.29 -7.90
CA GLY A 75 -19.75 2.06 -6.55
C GLY A 75 -19.41 0.60 -6.22
N ASP A 76 -19.48 -0.32 -7.18
CA ASP A 76 -19.03 -1.69 -6.99
C ASP A 76 -17.49 -1.78 -6.87
N TYR A 77 -17.01 -2.84 -6.24
CA TYR A 77 -15.59 -3.07 -6.01
C TYR A 77 -14.85 -3.36 -7.31
N VAL A 78 -13.69 -2.74 -7.46
CA VAL A 78 -12.80 -3.03 -8.56
C VAL A 78 -11.82 -4.12 -8.11
N GLU A 79 -12.24 -5.37 -8.13
CA GLU A 79 -11.35 -6.47 -7.76
C GLU A 79 -10.14 -6.60 -8.72
N LYS A 80 -8.95 -6.90 -8.16
CA LYS A 80 -8.15 -8.08 -8.53
C LYS A 80 -6.93 -8.37 -7.62
N GLN A 81 -6.91 -9.65 -7.17
CA GLN A 81 -5.82 -10.59 -6.89
C GLN A 81 -4.92 -10.53 -5.63
N LYS A 82 -4.58 -11.75 -5.18
CA LYS A 82 -3.99 -12.14 -3.90
C LYS A 82 -2.60 -12.77 -4.11
N LYS A 83 -1.55 -12.01 -3.84
CA LYS A 83 -0.27 -12.58 -3.40
C LYS A 83 -0.11 -12.30 -1.91
N TYR A 84 0.36 -13.27 -1.15
CA TYR A 84 0.60 -13.09 0.28
C TYR A 84 2.08 -13.02 0.53
N CYS A 85 2.49 -12.11 1.40
CA CYS A 85 3.82 -12.13 1.95
C CYS A 85 3.83 -12.14 3.47
N PHE A 86 4.79 -12.88 4.00
CA PHE A 86 5.12 -12.98 5.40
C PHE A 86 6.37 -12.16 5.69
N VAL A 87 6.31 -11.40 6.78
CA VAL A 87 7.47 -10.75 7.40
C VAL A 87 7.69 -11.43 8.74
N LYS A 88 8.93 -11.73 9.10
CA LYS A 88 9.25 -12.33 10.40
C LYS A 88 9.93 -11.30 11.28
N ILE A 89 9.45 -11.10 12.50
CA ILE A 89 10.02 -10.18 13.50
C ILE A 89 10.12 -10.94 14.81
N ASN A 90 11.29 -10.98 15.46
CA ASN A 90 11.49 -11.69 16.74
C ASN A 90 10.98 -13.14 16.74
N GLY A 91 11.13 -13.88 15.63
CA GLY A 91 10.63 -15.25 15.56
C GLY A 91 9.15 -15.39 15.21
N LEU A 92 8.36 -14.32 15.30
CA LEU A 92 6.93 -14.29 15.01
C LEU A 92 6.66 -13.91 13.55
N PHE A 93 5.73 -14.59 12.92
CA PHE A 93 5.23 -14.19 11.60
C PHE A 93 4.23 -13.05 11.75
N SER A 94 4.40 -12.01 10.93
CA SER A 94 3.38 -11.00 10.72
C SER A 94 2.12 -11.66 10.15
N ARG A 95 0.95 -11.03 10.36
CA ARG A 95 -0.25 -11.41 9.63
C ARG A 95 0.07 -11.43 8.12
N PRO A 96 -0.45 -12.41 7.36
CA PRO A 96 -0.23 -12.47 5.91
C PRO A 96 -0.63 -11.15 5.29
N THR A 97 0.32 -10.46 4.65
CA THR A 97 0.08 -9.15 4.07
C THR A 97 -0.19 -9.30 2.58
N ARG A 98 -1.32 -8.77 2.09
CA ARG A 98 -1.71 -8.79 0.67
C ARG A 98 -0.74 -7.93 -0.15
N LEU A 99 -0.01 -8.53 -1.10
CA LEU A 99 0.82 -7.88 -2.10
C LEU A 99 -0.06 -7.44 -3.30
N PRO A 100 0.28 -6.35 -4.01
CA PRO A 100 -0.33 -6.01 -5.28
C PRO A 100 0.23 -6.90 -6.39
N ASN A 101 -0.50 -6.98 -7.49
CA ASN A 101 0.01 -7.53 -8.73
C ASN A 101 0.81 -6.47 -9.51
N HIS A 102 1.83 -6.93 -10.24
CA HIS A 102 2.54 -6.17 -11.27
C HIS A 102 1.61 -5.80 -12.43
#